data_AF-A0A961DS89-F1
#
_entry.id   AF-A0A961DS89-F1
#
_cell.length_a   1.000
_cell.length_b   1.000
_cell.length_c   1.000
_cell.angle_alpha   90.00
_cell.angle_beta   90.00
_cell.angle_gamma   90.00
#
_symmetry.space_group_name_H-M   'P 1'
#
loop_
_entity.id
_entity.type
_entity.pdbx_description
1 polymer ?
#
loop_
_entity_poly.entity_id
_entity_poly.type
_entity_poly.pdbx_seq_one_letter_code
_entity_poly.pdbx_strand_id
1 'polypeptide(L)'
;MSEFSASQPPRWLDVASIALVDRVAQRGMTIPVGAVAVFLAEQGSAVAGLLGLTSGRHAMPYLDDDVLDDLADQIVSSYAAEEPGANLFALPRTGHISVANFGRLISGLAETLLFFETHPPITDADRSARRHETTQLLSLAGLTRIFRAMSV
;
A
#
# COMPACT_ATOMS: atom_id res chain seq x y z
N MET A 1 12.63 -31.31 -3.23
CA MET A 1 11.18 -31.52 -3.09
C MET A 1 10.72 -30.55 -2.01
N SER A 2 10.12 -29.40 -2.31
CA SER A 2 9.15 -29.13 -3.37
C SER A 2 9.39 -27.73 -3.94
N GLU A 3 9.56 -27.63 -5.26
CA GLU A 3 9.45 -26.37 -5.97
C GLU A 3 8.01 -25.88 -5.83
N PHE A 4 7.85 -24.63 -5.41
CA PHE A 4 6.62 -23.88 -5.59
C PHE A 4 6.33 -23.84 -7.08
N SER A 5 5.48 -24.74 -7.57
CA SER A 5 4.88 -24.63 -8.89
C SER A 5 4.00 -23.39 -8.85
N ALA A 6 4.56 -22.24 -9.22
CA ALA A 6 3.78 -21.06 -9.54
C ALA A 6 2.85 -21.50 -10.67
N SER A 7 1.58 -21.75 -10.33
CA SER A 7 0.55 -22.12 -11.30
C SER A 7 0.66 -21.15 -12.48
N GLN A 8 1.06 -21.67 -13.63
CA GLN A 8 1.18 -20.87 -14.82
C GLN A 8 -0.16 -20.18 -15.05
N PRO A 9 -0.19 -18.84 -15.14
CA PRO A 9 -1.43 -18.12 -15.39
C PRO A 9 -2.12 -18.73 -16.61
N PRO A 10 -3.45 -18.85 -16.59
CA PRO A 10 -4.16 -19.48 -17.69
C PRO A 10 -3.89 -18.68 -18.97
N ARG A 11 -3.58 -19.37 -20.08
CA ARG A 11 -3.09 -18.76 -21.34
C ARG A 11 -3.89 -17.56 -21.86
N TRP A 12 -5.18 -17.46 -21.53
CA TRP A 12 -6.01 -16.29 -21.88
C TRP A 12 -5.59 -15.02 -21.13
N LEU A 13 -5.16 -15.16 -19.87
CA LEU A 13 -4.73 -14.09 -19.00
C LEU A 13 -3.40 -13.51 -19.50
N ASP A 14 -2.51 -14.35 -20.01
CA ASP A 14 -1.25 -13.90 -20.62
C ASP A 14 -1.53 -13.00 -21.83
N VAL A 15 -2.43 -13.44 -22.72
CA VAL A 15 -2.80 -12.67 -23.92
C VAL A 15 -3.45 -11.33 -23.55
N ALA A 16 -4.42 -11.35 -22.64
CA ALA A 16 -5.08 -10.13 -22.19
C ALA A 16 -4.12 -9.18 -21.45
N SER A 17 -3.18 -9.73 -20.67
CA SER A 17 -2.19 -8.92 -19.94
C SER A 17 -1.22 -8.24 -20.89
N ILE A 18 -0.72 -8.94 -21.91
CA ILE A 18 0.13 -8.35 -22.95
C ILE A 18 -0.64 -7.25 -23.68
N ALA A 19 -1.89 -7.53 -24.08
CA ALA A 19 -2.74 -6.59 -24.81
C ALA A 19 -3.05 -5.32 -24.00
N LEU A 20 -3.23 -5.43 -22.68
CA LEU A 20 -3.44 -4.28 -21.80
C LEU A 20 -2.13 -3.52 -21.55
N VAL A 21 -1.00 -4.21 -21.39
CA VAL A 21 0.34 -3.56 -21.27
C VAL A 21 0.63 -2.72 -22.50
N ASP A 22 0.38 -3.23 -23.71
CA ASP A 22 0.60 -2.50 -24.95
C ASP A 22 -0.28 -1.24 -25.03
N ARG A 23 -1.55 -1.32 -24.61
CA ARG A 23 -2.47 -0.17 -24.57
C ARG A 23 -2.09 0.90 -23.57
N VAL A 24 -1.60 0.49 -22.40
CA VAL A 24 -1.09 1.42 -21.38
C VAL A 24 0.23 2.06 -21.85
N ALA A 25 1.08 1.31 -22.55
CA ALA A 25 2.31 1.82 -23.17
C ALA A 25 2.03 2.86 -24.25
N GLN A 26 1.02 2.66 -25.08
CA GLN A 26 0.57 3.65 -26.07
C GLN A 26 0.13 4.98 -25.43
N ARG A 27 -0.34 4.94 -24.18
CA ARG A 27 -0.73 6.11 -23.37
C ARG A 27 0.44 6.69 -22.56
N GLY A 28 1.66 6.20 -22.77
CA GLY A 28 2.88 6.76 -22.18
C GLY A 28 3.25 6.21 -20.80
N MET A 29 2.62 5.12 -20.35
CA MET A 29 2.91 4.50 -19.05
C MET A 29 3.44 3.07 -19.23
N THR A 30 4.37 2.64 -18.38
CA THR A 30 4.89 1.27 -18.42
C THR A 30 4.47 0.52 -17.16
N ILE A 31 3.89 -0.67 -17.34
CA ILE A 31 3.46 -1.53 -16.24
C ILE A 31 4.02 -2.95 -16.49
N PRO A 32 4.56 -3.63 -15.46
CA PRO A 32 5.01 -5.02 -15.60
C PRO A 32 3.85 -5.96 -15.96
N VAL A 33 4.04 -6.82 -16.95
CA VAL A 33 3.03 -7.82 -17.39
C VAL A 33 2.52 -8.67 -16.22
N GLY A 34 3.39 -9.05 -15.29
CA GLY A 34 2.99 -9.83 -14.10
C GLY A 34 2.03 -9.08 -13.17
N ALA A 35 2.19 -7.76 -13.02
CA ALA A 35 1.28 -6.94 -12.22
C ALA A 35 -0.10 -6.83 -12.90
N VAL A 36 -0.10 -6.68 -14.24
CA VAL A 36 -1.34 -6.67 -15.04
C VAL A 36 -2.07 -8.01 -14.95
N ALA A 37 -1.36 -9.13 -14.98
CA ALA A 37 -1.95 -10.45 -14.86
C ALA A 37 -2.66 -10.65 -13.52
N VAL A 38 -2.04 -10.20 -12.41
CA VAL A 38 -2.68 -10.23 -11.09
C VAL A 38 -3.93 -9.36 -11.07
N PHE A 39 -3.83 -8.13 -11.57
CA PHE A 39 -4.96 -7.21 -11.65
C PHE A 39 -6.13 -7.80 -12.46
N LEU A 40 -5.88 -8.31 -13.65
CA LEU A 40 -6.92 -8.91 -14.50
C LEU A 40 -7.53 -10.18 -13.89
N ALA A 41 -6.74 -10.97 -13.15
CA ALA A 41 -7.27 -12.13 -12.43
C ALA A 41 -8.23 -11.72 -11.30
N GLU A 42 -7.87 -10.67 -10.54
CA GLU A 42 -8.72 -10.10 -9.49
C GLU A 42 -10.02 -9.52 -10.08
N GLN A 43 -9.91 -8.71 -11.13
CA GLN A 43 -11.07 -8.13 -11.82
C GLN A 43 -11.96 -9.22 -12.41
N GLY A 44 -11.38 -10.20 -13.10
CA GLY A 44 -12.12 -11.33 -13.67
C GLY A 44 -12.86 -12.14 -12.60
N SER A 45 -12.26 -12.34 -11.43
CA SER A 45 -12.92 -12.99 -10.30
C SER A 45 -14.06 -12.15 -9.71
N ALA A 46 -13.87 -10.83 -9.60
CA ALA A 46 -14.89 -9.91 -9.11
C ALA A 46 -16.11 -9.87 -10.05
N VAL A 47 -15.87 -9.73 -11.36
CA VAL A 47 -16.92 -9.76 -12.39
C VAL A 47 -17.63 -11.11 -12.42
N ALA A 48 -16.90 -12.23 -12.33
CA ALA A 48 -17.51 -13.54 -12.22
C ALA A 48 -18.43 -13.65 -11.00
N GLY A 49 -18.01 -13.13 -9.84
CA GLY A 49 -18.84 -13.08 -8.64
C GLY A 49 -20.13 -12.27 -8.83
N LEU A 50 -20.04 -11.10 -9.48
CA LEU A 50 -21.21 -10.26 -9.79
C LEU A 50 -22.19 -10.94 -10.77
N LEU A 51 -21.66 -11.73 -11.71
CA LEU A 51 -22.45 -12.45 -12.72
C LEU A 51 -22.92 -13.85 -12.26
N GLY A 52 -22.59 -14.26 -11.03
CA GLY A 52 -22.91 -15.61 -10.53
C GLY A 52 -22.16 -16.73 -11.24
N LEU A 53 -21.02 -16.42 -11.86
CA LEU A 53 -20.17 -17.36 -12.58
C LEU A 53 -19.16 -18.02 -11.63
N THR A 54 -18.85 -19.29 -11.90
CA THR A 54 -17.96 -20.10 -11.04
C THR A 54 -16.47 -19.81 -11.23
N SER A 55 -16.08 -19.14 -12.32
CA SER A 55 -14.68 -18.78 -12.56
C SER A 55 -14.52 -17.51 -13.39
N GLY A 56 -13.44 -16.77 -13.15
CA GLY A 56 -13.07 -15.59 -13.92
C GLY A 56 -12.85 -15.87 -15.41
N ARG A 57 -12.54 -17.12 -15.79
CA ARG A 57 -12.47 -17.53 -17.21
C ARG A 57 -13.79 -17.31 -17.94
N HIS A 58 -14.92 -17.42 -17.25
CA HIS A 58 -16.24 -17.21 -17.87
C HIS A 58 -16.58 -15.73 -18.04
N ALA A 59 -15.83 -14.82 -17.41
CA ALA A 59 -15.94 -13.39 -17.65
C ALA A 59 -15.21 -12.93 -18.94
N MET A 60 -14.39 -13.80 -19.56
CA MET A 60 -13.60 -13.49 -20.75
C MET A 60 -14.37 -12.87 -21.93
N PRO A 61 -15.58 -13.32 -22.28
CA PRO A 61 -16.34 -12.72 -23.38
C PRO A 61 -16.70 -11.25 -23.16
N TYR A 62 -16.63 -10.77 -21.91
CA TYR A 62 -16.88 -9.37 -21.55
C TYR A 62 -15.60 -8.53 -21.50
N LEU A 63 -14.44 -9.14 -21.75
CA LEU A 63 -13.15 -8.45 -21.85
C LEU A 63 -12.78 -8.31 -23.33
N ASP A 64 -13.53 -7.48 -24.04
CA ASP A 64 -13.26 -7.13 -25.43
C ASP A 64 -12.25 -5.98 -25.55
N ASP A 65 -11.91 -5.62 -26.78
CA ASP A 65 -10.90 -4.59 -27.06
C ASP A 65 -11.31 -3.21 -26.54
N ASP A 66 -12.60 -2.87 -26.58
CA ASP A 66 -13.13 -1.59 -26.08
C ASP A 66 -12.98 -1.52 -24.56
N VAL A 67 -13.33 -2.61 -23.85
CA VAL A 67 -13.14 -2.71 -22.39
C VAL A 67 -11.66 -2.65 -22.01
N LEU A 68 -10.76 -3.24 -22.80
CA LEU A 68 -9.32 -3.14 -22.56
C LEU A 68 -8.80 -1.71 -22.76
N ASP A 69 -9.35 -0.95 -23.70
CA ASP A 69 -9.02 0.45 -23.88
C ASP A 69 -9.56 1.32 -22.75
N ASP A 70 -10.80 1.12 -22.33
CA ASP A 70 -11.38 1.79 -21.16
C ASP A 70 -10.58 1.51 -19.88
N LEU A 71 -10.14 0.27 -19.68
CA LEU A 71 -9.27 -0.10 -18.56
C LEU A 71 -7.92 0.61 -18.63
N ALA A 72 -7.32 0.71 -19.82
CA ALA A 72 -6.06 1.42 -20.00
C ALA A 72 -6.21 2.92 -19.69
N ASP A 73 -7.30 3.55 -20.15
CA ASP A 73 -7.62 4.95 -19.84
C ASP A 73 -7.85 5.16 -18.34
N GLN A 74 -8.58 4.25 -17.69
CA GLN A 74 -8.82 4.31 -16.26
C GLN A 74 -7.52 4.19 -15.45
N ILE A 75 -6.63 3.26 -15.82
CA ILE A 75 -5.34 3.07 -15.16
C ILE A 75 -4.49 4.34 -15.25
N VAL A 76 -4.36 4.91 -16.46
CA VAL A 76 -3.55 6.11 -16.68
C VAL A 76 -4.16 7.33 -15.98
N SER A 77 -5.49 7.49 -16.03
CA SER A 77 -6.18 8.57 -15.32
C SER A 77 -6.07 8.45 -13.80
N SER A 78 -6.18 7.24 -13.25
CA SER A 78 -6.03 7.00 -11.81
C SER A 78 -4.62 7.37 -11.36
N TYR A 79 -3.60 6.97 -12.12
CA TYR A 79 -2.21 7.32 -11.82
C TYR A 79 -1.95 8.83 -11.89
N ALA A 80 -2.51 9.52 -12.89
CA ALA A 80 -2.39 10.97 -12.98
C ALA A 80 -3.04 11.70 -11.79
N ALA A 81 -4.14 11.16 -11.27
CA ALA A 81 -4.84 11.70 -10.10
C ALA A 81 -4.10 11.48 -8.77
N GLU A 82 -3.19 10.50 -8.68
CA GLU A 82 -2.39 10.26 -7.47
C GLU A 82 -1.31 11.32 -7.21
N GLU A 83 -1.05 12.22 -8.17
CA GLU A 83 0.05 13.21 -8.14
C GLU A 83 1.40 12.59 -7.68
N PRO A 84 1.99 11.69 -8.46
CA PRO A 84 3.23 11.02 -8.09
C PRO A 84 4.34 12.03 -7.79
N GLY A 85 4.94 11.95 -6.60
CA GLY A 85 5.98 12.87 -6.15
C GLY A 85 5.46 14.13 -5.46
N ALA A 86 4.15 14.27 -5.24
CA ALA A 86 3.59 15.29 -4.38
C ALA A 86 4.20 15.20 -2.96
N ASN A 87 4.38 16.36 -2.33
CA ASN A 87 4.86 16.41 -0.96
C ASN A 87 3.79 15.82 -0.03
N LEU A 88 4.02 14.58 0.41
CA LEU A 88 3.13 13.82 1.28
C LEU A 88 2.80 14.54 2.59
N PHE A 89 3.66 15.46 3.05
CA PHE A 89 3.42 16.26 4.26
C PHE A 89 2.51 17.46 4.02
N ALA A 90 2.34 17.89 2.78
CA ALA A 90 1.46 19.00 2.38
C ALA A 90 0.06 18.52 1.97
N LEU A 91 -0.10 17.24 1.65
CA LEU A 91 -1.38 16.65 1.27
C LEU A 91 -2.29 16.37 2.48
N PRO A 92 -3.62 16.45 2.33
CA PRO A 92 -4.55 15.98 3.35
C PRO A 92 -4.30 14.51 3.69
N ARG A 93 -4.21 14.18 4.98
CA ARG A 93 -4.03 12.80 5.43
C ARG A 93 -5.29 12.00 5.14
N THR A 94 -5.21 11.02 4.23
CA THR A 94 -6.32 10.12 3.86
C THR A 94 -6.25 8.75 4.52
N GLY A 95 -5.14 8.43 5.20
CA GLY A 95 -4.97 7.17 5.92
C GLY A 95 -5.85 7.09 7.17
N HIS A 96 -6.77 6.13 7.21
CA HIS A 96 -7.54 5.82 8.41
C HIS A 96 -6.76 4.83 9.29
N ILE A 97 -6.48 5.20 10.54
CA ILE A 97 -6.00 4.28 11.57
C ILE A 97 -7.15 3.94 12.52
N SER A 98 -7.36 2.66 12.81
CA SER A 98 -8.33 2.27 13.83
C SER A 98 -7.86 2.75 15.21
N VAL A 99 -8.80 3.12 16.08
CA VAL A 99 -8.50 3.54 17.47
C VAL A 99 -7.72 2.45 18.20
N ALA A 100 -8.02 1.17 17.93
CA ALA A 100 -7.31 0.03 18.51
C ALA A 100 -5.83 -0.02 18.07
N ASN A 101 -5.55 0.20 16.79
CA ASN A 101 -4.17 0.19 16.29
C ASN A 101 -3.39 1.41 16.78
N PHE A 102 -4.04 2.57 16.86
CA PHE A 102 -3.44 3.76 17.44
C PHE A 102 -3.12 3.56 18.93
N GLY A 103 -4.06 3.00 19.71
CA GLY A 103 -3.83 2.67 21.13
C GLY A 103 -2.71 1.65 21.34
N ARG A 104 -2.58 0.65 20.46
CA ARG A 104 -1.46 -0.31 20.49
C ARG A 104 -0.11 0.35 20.21
N LEU A 105 -0.06 1.29 19.27
CA LEU A 105 1.15 2.06 18.98
C LEU A 105 1.58 2.89 20.19
N ILE A 106 0.63 3.58 20.84
CA ILE A 106 0.90 4.35 22.08
C ILE A 106 1.42 3.44 23.18
N SER A 107 0.72 2.32 23.42
CA SER A 107 1.09 1.35 24.45
C SER A 107 2.50 0.81 24.20
N GLY A 108 2.84 0.46 22.97
CA GLY A 108 4.18 0.01 22.59
C GLY A 108 5.24 1.07 22.87
N LEU A 109 5.02 2.32 22.49
CA LEU A 109 5.97 3.41 22.76
C LEU A 109 6.12 3.67 24.27
N ALA A 110 5.03 3.64 25.04
CA ALA A 110 5.09 3.76 26.51
C ALA A 110 5.88 2.60 27.14
N GLU A 111 5.66 1.38 26.67
CA GLU A 111 6.40 0.21 27.12
C GLU A 111 7.89 0.32 26.79
N THR A 112 8.27 0.84 25.61
CA THR A 112 9.70 1.06 25.30
C THR A 112 10.36 2.09 26.24
N LEU A 113 9.64 3.13 26.68
CA LEU A 113 10.14 4.06 27.69
C LEU A 113 10.40 3.36 29.03
N LEU A 114 9.44 2.55 29.49
CA LEU A 114 9.57 1.79 30.74
C LEU A 114 10.68 0.74 30.65
N PHE A 115 10.82 0.10 29.50
CA PHE A 115 11.90 -0.85 29.23
C PHE A 115 13.25 -0.17 29.39
N PHE A 116 13.51 0.95 28.70
CA PHE A 116 14.79 1.65 28.82
C PHE A 116 15.03 2.26 30.21
N GLU A 117 13.99 2.59 30.97
CA GLU A 117 14.14 3.03 32.37
C GLU A 117 14.56 1.90 33.32
N THR A 118 14.18 0.67 33.02
CA THR A 118 14.41 -0.47 33.93
C THR A 118 15.55 -1.37 33.46
N HIS A 119 16.02 -1.24 32.23
CA HIS A 119 17.04 -2.11 31.65
C HIS A 119 18.46 -1.74 32.15
N PRO A 120 19.17 -2.61 32.89
CA PRO A 120 20.49 -2.32 33.47
C PRO A 120 21.70 -2.20 32.51
N PRO A 121 21.77 -2.89 31.34
CA PRO A 121 23.00 -2.95 30.55
C PRO A 121 23.21 -1.77 29.59
N ILE A 122 22.34 -0.75 29.60
CA ILE A 122 22.48 0.45 28.74
C ILE A 122 23.17 1.58 29.49
N THR A 123 23.99 2.35 28.79
CA THR A 123 24.62 3.56 29.36
C THR A 123 23.57 4.65 29.61
N ASP A 124 23.84 5.58 30.54
CA ASP A 124 22.95 6.70 30.82
C ASP A 124 22.79 7.64 29.61
N ALA A 125 23.83 7.77 28.78
CA ALA A 125 23.79 8.54 27.54
C ALA A 125 22.82 7.90 26.53
N ASP A 126 22.89 6.58 26.35
CA ASP A 126 21.98 5.84 25.46
C ASP A 126 20.54 5.88 25.97
N ARG A 127 20.34 5.77 27.29
CA ARG A 127 19.04 5.88 27.95
C ARG A 127 18.39 7.25 27.70
N SER A 128 19.17 8.33 27.80
CA SER A 128 18.70 9.69 27.53
C SER A 128 18.33 9.88 26.05
N ALA A 129 19.16 9.39 25.14
CA ALA A 129 18.91 9.45 23.71
C ALA A 129 17.63 8.70 23.31
N ARG A 130 17.45 7.46 23.79
CA ARG A 130 16.25 6.65 23.52
C ARG A 130 14.98 7.24 24.11
N ARG A 131 15.06 7.81 25.32
CA ARG A 131 13.93 8.55 25.92
C ARG A 131 13.53 9.73 25.06
N HIS A 132 14.51 10.51 24.57
CA HIS A 132 14.25 11.66 23.73
C HIS A 132 13.58 11.25 22.40
N GLU A 133 14.10 10.23 21.74
CA GLU A 133 13.55 9.66 20.49
C GLU A 133 12.12 9.15 20.69
N THR A 134 11.86 8.30 21.68
CA THR A 134 10.51 7.79 21.94
C THR A 134 9.52 8.90 22.34
N THR A 135 9.98 9.92 23.07
CA THR A 135 9.15 11.09 23.41
C THR A 135 8.80 11.92 22.19
N GLN A 136 9.73 12.09 21.24
CA GLN A 136 9.46 12.75 19.96
C GLN A 136 8.43 11.97 19.14
N LEU A 137 8.51 10.63 19.11
CA LEU A 137 7.53 9.78 18.42
C LEU A 137 6.13 9.88 19.04
N LEU A 138 6.03 9.96 20.38
CA LEU A 138 4.76 10.22 21.07
C LEU A 138 4.20 11.62 20.75
N SER A 139 5.07 12.61 20.62
CA SER A 139 4.70 13.98 20.24
C SER A 139 4.17 14.05 18.80
N LEU A 140 4.82 13.32 17.88
CA LEU A 140 4.39 13.19 16.49
C LEU A 140 3.01 12.52 16.36
N ALA A 141 2.71 11.58 17.26
CA ALA A 141 1.39 10.96 17.39
C ALA A 141 0.32 11.92 17.96
N GLY A 142 0.68 13.16 18.32
CA GLY A 142 -0.24 14.20 18.79
C GLY A 142 -0.57 14.13 20.29
N LEU A 143 0.18 13.34 21.06
CA LEU A 143 -0.14 13.05 22.47
C LEU A 143 0.59 13.96 23.45
N THR A 144 1.70 14.57 23.02
CA THR A 144 2.49 15.49 23.84
C THR A 144 2.86 16.73 23.03
N ARG A 145 2.53 17.92 23.54
CA ARG A 145 3.11 19.18 23.06
C ARG A 145 4.43 19.34 23.80
N ILE A 146 5.57 19.07 23.14
CA ILE A 146 6.87 19.46 23.70
C ILE A 146 6.85 20.99 23.78
N PHE A 147 6.69 21.51 25.01
CA PHE A 147 6.78 22.93 25.29
C PHE A 147 8.21 23.36 25.00
N ARG A 148 8.47 23.83 23.78
CA ARG A 148 9.69 24.57 23.46
C ARG A 148 9.60 25.88 24.24
N ALA A 149 10.19 25.91 25.44
CA ALA A 149 10.46 27.14 26.14
C ALA A 149 11.40 27.97 25.25
N MET A 150 10.82 28.94 24.54
CA MET A 150 11.56 29.96 23.83
C MET A 150 11.97 30.98 24.88
N SER A 151 13.26 30.97 25.28
CA SER A 151 13.86 32.05 26.06
C SER A 151 13.74 33.34 25.26
N VAL A 152 13.19 34.38 25.88
CA VAL A 152 13.46 35.79 25.57
C VAL A 152 14.14 36.37 26.79
#